data_AF-A0A533T8C4-F1
#
_entry.id   AF-A0A533T8C4-F1
#
_cell.length_a   1.000
_cell.length_b   1.000
_cell.length_c   1.000
_cell.angle_alpha   90.00
_cell.angle_beta   90.00
_cell.angle_gamma   90.00
#
_symmetry.space_group_name_H-M   'P 1'
#
loop_
_entity.id
_entity.type
_entity.pdbx_description
1 polymer ?
#
loop_
_entity_poly.entity_id
_entity_poly.type
_entity_poly.pdbx_seq_one_letter_code
_entity_poly.pdbx_strand_id
1 'polypeptide(L)'
;MNKQVKAKTFKDVMGNLDGKGDIDCSHKGLTSLEGCPEIVEGNFNCSGNLLITLQGAPHQVAGDFSCADNQLTSLEGIPRNVDNFDCSHNQLPSLDGAPKEVQGDFDCNNNLLTSLTGIPKRIKGNVDCSGNKLITLEAAPHKVGGDFSCSDNQLTSLEGSPNEVIDFDCSHNQLISLDGGPEEVRGDFDCSYNQLTTLAGAPDFVVGDFFCAGNPLSSLKGGPIEVYGNFDCSNHNLTSLKGAPKEVGGYFNCSGNRLTSLKGTPQEVGDLNCSNNQLTSFDGVPDKIQGHFDCSGNLLTTLKGTPKKVKGDFNCANNQLASLKGSPKKVKGNFNCSGNPLATLDGALKKVGGDFICGENTTIFTEEHVRADCTIKGNYIDISLLP
;
A
#
# COMPACT_ATOMS: atom_id res chain seq x y z
N MET A 1 -34.16 7.10 29.77
CA MET A 1 -33.48 6.62 30.98
C MET A 1 -32.02 6.39 30.63
N ASN A 2 -31.15 7.36 30.96
CA ASN A 2 -29.70 7.14 30.92
C ASN A 2 -29.38 6.07 31.96
N LYS A 3 -29.03 4.86 31.53
CA LYS A 3 -28.33 3.92 32.40
C LYS A 3 -27.01 4.60 32.76
N GLN A 4 -26.89 5.11 33.99
CA GLN A 4 -25.58 5.41 34.57
C GLN A 4 -24.76 4.12 34.43
N VAL A 5 -23.76 4.14 33.55
CA VAL A 5 -22.73 3.12 33.56
C VAL A 5 -22.10 3.22 34.94
N LYS A 6 -22.27 2.19 35.77
CA LYS A 6 -21.58 2.14 37.07
C LYS A 6 -20.09 2.30 36.80
N ALA A 7 -19.46 3.24 37.50
CA ALA A 7 -18.02 3.38 37.46
C ALA A 7 -17.38 2.02 37.80
N LYS A 8 -16.48 1.56 36.94
CA LYS A 8 -15.79 0.28 37.07
C LYS A 8 -14.30 0.60 37.16
N THR A 9 -13.77 0.62 38.39
CA THR A 9 -12.38 0.98 38.64
C THR A 9 -11.45 -0.21 38.40
N PHE A 10 -10.17 0.04 38.20
CA PHE A 10 -9.16 -1.02 38.13
C PHE A 10 -9.23 -1.92 39.38
N LYS A 11 -9.28 -1.33 40.57
CA LYS A 11 -9.35 -2.09 41.83
C LYS A 11 -10.56 -3.00 41.93
N ASP A 12 -11.72 -2.56 41.44
CA ASP A 12 -12.95 -3.37 41.47
C ASP A 12 -12.85 -4.62 40.59
N VAL A 13 -12.01 -4.59 39.55
CA VAL A 13 -11.92 -5.64 38.53
C VAL A 13 -10.71 -6.53 38.73
N MET A 14 -9.56 -5.92 39.00
CA MET A 14 -8.26 -6.58 39.05
C MET A 14 -7.82 -6.86 40.49
N GLY A 15 -8.45 -6.23 41.49
CA GLY A 15 -8.01 -6.27 42.88
C GLY A 15 -6.74 -5.45 43.11
N ASN A 16 -6.00 -5.80 44.16
CA ASN A 16 -4.71 -5.18 44.45
C ASN A 16 -3.59 -6.03 43.81
N LEU A 17 -2.88 -5.46 42.84
CA LEU A 17 -1.68 -6.07 42.25
C LEU A 17 -0.43 -5.38 42.82
N ASP A 18 0.68 -6.10 42.90
CA ASP A 18 1.94 -5.58 43.44
C ASP A 18 2.83 -4.87 42.40
N GLY A 19 2.43 -4.87 41.13
CA GLY A 19 3.16 -4.23 40.03
C GLY A 19 4.32 -5.06 39.48
N LYS A 20 4.55 -6.29 39.96
CA LYS A 20 5.64 -7.13 39.47
C LYS A 20 5.25 -7.83 38.18
N GLY A 21 5.94 -7.51 37.10
CA GLY A 21 5.68 -8.03 35.76
C GLY A 21 4.57 -7.29 35.03
N ASP A 22 3.95 -7.98 34.07
CA ASP A 22 2.97 -7.39 33.16
C ASP A 22 1.59 -7.26 33.81
N ILE A 23 0.91 -6.15 33.53
CA ILE A 23 -0.48 -5.92 33.91
C ILE A 23 -1.30 -5.70 32.64
N ASP A 24 -2.20 -6.65 32.38
CA ASP A 24 -3.20 -6.54 31.32
C ASP A 24 -4.61 -6.39 31.92
N CYS A 25 -5.16 -5.19 31.79
CA CYS A 25 -6.52 -4.83 32.15
C CYS A 25 -7.36 -4.40 30.93
N SER A 26 -6.97 -4.84 29.74
CA SER A 26 -7.66 -4.55 28.49
C SER A 26 -9.07 -5.18 28.43
N HIS A 27 -9.98 -4.52 27.69
CA HIS A 27 -11.33 -5.00 27.41
C HIS A 27 -12.17 -5.37 28.65
N LYS A 28 -11.95 -4.68 29.77
CA LYS A 28 -12.70 -4.92 31.01
C LYS A 28 -13.87 -3.97 31.21
N GLY A 29 -14.06 -2.98 30.34
CA GLY A 29 -15.07 -1.93 30.50
C GLY A 29 -14.75 -1.00 31.67
N LEU A 30 -13.46 -0.77 31.94
CA LEU A 30 -13.01 0.17 32.95
C LEU A 30 -13.40 1.60 32.58
N THR A 31 -13.80 2.36 33.58
CA THR A 31 -14.04 3.82 33.46
C THR A 31 -13.01 4.64 34.23
N SER A 32 -12.15 3.99 35.02
CA SER A 32 -11.08 4.61 35.80
C SER A 32 -9.98 3.58 36.11
N LEU A 33 -8.74 4.04 36.18
CA LEU A 33 -7.59 3.26 36.64
C LEU A 33 -7.34 3.37 38.15
N GLU A 34 -8.29 3.91 38.93
CA GLU A 34 -8.15 4.01 40.38
C GLU A 34 -7.79 2.67 41.03
N GLY A 35 -6.70 2.70 41.81
CA GLY A 35 -6.14 1.55 42.51
C GLY A 35 -5.17 0.70 41.69
N CYS A 36 -4.76 1.17 40.50
CA CYS A 36 -3.56 0.66 39.84
C CYS A 36 -2.31 0.83 40.73
N PRO A 37 -1.34 -0.09 40.67
CA PRO A 37 -0.05 0.14 41.31
C PRO A 37 0.68 1.32 40.66
N GLU A 38 1.41 2.09 41.46
CA GLU A 38 2.16 3.27 41.02
C GLU A 38 3.33 2.92 40.06
N ILE A 39 3.86 1.71 40.19
CA ILE A 39 5.00 1.19 39.43
C ILE A 39 4.61 -0.17 38.85
N VAL A 40 4.91 -0.36 37.56
CA VAL A 40 4.78 -1.64 36.85
C VAL A 40 6.15 -2.02 36.28
N GLU A 41 6.67 -3.17 36.70
CA GLU A 41 8.00 -3.66 36.31
C GLU A 41 8.02 -4.35 34.93
N GLY A 42 6.85 -4.55 34.31
CA GLY A 42 6.70 -5.06 32.95
C GLY A 42 5.86 -4.13 32.06
N ASN A 43 5.04 -4.73 31.21
CA ASN A 43 4.12 -4.05 30.31
C ASN A 43 2.82 -3.64 31.02
N PHE A 44 2.23 -2.52 30.62
CA PHE A 44 0.93 -2.06 31.11
C PHE A 44 -0.04 -1.87 29.95
N ASN A 45 -1.07 -2.73 29.88
CA ASN A 45 -2.11 -2.64 28.87
C ASN A 45 -3.47 -2.31 29.51
N CYS A 46 -4.03 -1.15 29.15
CA CYS A 46 -5.37 -0.72 29.54
C CYS A 46 -6.31 -0.47 28.35
N SER A 47 -6.02 -1.07 27.19
CA SER A 47 -6.74 -0.83 25.94
C SER A 47 -8.19 -1.34 25.93
N GLY A 48 -9.01 -0.84 25.01
CA GLY A 48 -10.35 -1.36 24.77
C GLY A 48 -11.33 -1.14 25.92
N ASN A 49 -11.20 -0.03 26.65
CA ASN A 49 -11.99 0.31 27.81
C ASN A 49 -12.86 1.56 27.53
N LEU A 50 -13.41 2.17 28.58
CA LEU A 50 -14.24 3.38 28.52
C LEU A 50 -13.57 4.53 29.28
N LEU A 51 -12.22 4.56 29.27
CA LEU A 51 -11.44 5.57 29.97
C LEU A 51 -11.55 6.92 29.25
N ILE A 52 -11.84 7.97 30.01
CA ILE A 52 -11.85 9.36 29.52
C ILE A 52 -10.59 10.13 29.95
N THR A 53 -9.90 9.65 30.98
CA THR A 53 -8.61 10.14 31.47
C THR A 53 -7.76 8.96 31.92
N LEU A 54 -6.45 9.18 32.03
CA LEU A 54 -5.49 8.21 32.59
C LEU A 54 -5.17 8.50 34.06
N GLN A 55 -6.07 9.19 34.77
CA GLN A 55 -5.90 9.42 36.21
C GLN A 55 -5.88 8.08 36.96
N GLY A 56 -4.83 7.85 37.73
CA GLY A 56 -4.57 6.59 38.44
C GLY A 56 -3.79 5.56 37.64
N ALA A 57 -3.37 5.87 36.40
CA ALA A 57 -2.39 5.06 35.67
C ALA A 57 -1.05 4.99 36.44
N PRO A 58 -0.27 3.92 36.27
CA PRO A 58 1.07 3.84 36.84
C PRO A 58 1.96 4.99 36.37
N HIS A 59 2.65 5.63 37.30
CA HIS A 59 3.60 6.71 37.01
C HIS A 59 4.93 6.21 36.43
N GLN A 60 5.23 4.92 36.62
CA GLN A 60 6.39 4.26 36.04
C GLN A 60 6.00 2.90 35.46
N VAL A 61 6.35 2.69 34.19
CA VAL A 61 6.21 1.41 33.49
C VAL A 61 7.55 1.10 32.85
N ALA A 62 8.06 -0.12 33.07
CA ALA A 62 9.39 -0.49 32.58
C ALA A 62 9.39 -0.94 31.12
N GLY A 63 8.28 -1.50 30.63
CA GLY A 63 8.11 -1.94 29.25
C GLY A 63 7.10 -1.08 28.48
N ASP A 64 6.18 -1.75 27.81
CA ASP A 64 5.20 -1.14 26.91
C ASP A 64 4.03 -0.52 27.67
N PHE A 65 3.48 0.56 27.13
CA PHE A 65 2.26 1.17 27.64
C PHE A 65 1.23 1.34 26.51
N SER A 66 0.12 0.59 26.59
CA SER A 66 -1.01 0.75 25.67
C SER A 66 -2.25 1.25 26.40
N CYS A 67 -2.81 2.34 25.89
CA CYS A 67 -4.11 2.90 26.26
C CYS A 67 -5.05 3.06 25.05
N ALA A 68 -4.81 2.26 24.00
CA ALA A 68 -5.62 2.26 22.78
C ALA A 68 -7.11 2.00 23.02
N ASP A 69 -7.94 2.34 22.04
CA ASP A 69 -9.38 2.02 22.03
C ASP A 69 -10.10 2.47 23.32
N ASN A 70 -9.98 3.77 23.61
CA ASN A 70 -10.62 4.42 24.76
C ASN A 70 -11.34 5.71 24.31
N GLN A 71 -11.65 6.61 25.25
CA GLN A 71 -12.29 7.89 24.98
C GLN A 71 -11.42 9.05 25.52
N LEU A 72 -10.10 8.88 25.50
CA LEU A 72 -9.16 9.84 26.06
C LEU A 72 -9.15 11.13 25.24
N THR A 73 -9.13 12.26 25.94
CA THR A 73 -8.99 13.60 25.35
C THR A 73 -7.67 14.28 25.75
N SER A 74 -6.86 13.63 26.58
CA SER A 74 -5.55 14.08 27.04
C SER A 74 -4.71 12.87 27.45
N LEU A 75 -3.38 12.99 27.33
CA LEU A 75 -2.40 12.01 27.82
C LEU A 75 -1.82 12.39 29.20
N GLU A 76 -2.43 13.32 29.92
CA GLU A 76 -1.99 13.68 31.27
C GLU A 76 -2.01 12.47 32.22
N GLY A 77 -0.89 12.25 32.91
CA GLY A 77 -0.73 11.19 33.91
C GLY A 77 0.02 9.95 33.45
N ILE A 78 0.41 9.86 32.18
CA ILE A 78 1.20 8.72 31.66
C ILE A 78 2.65 8.70 32.19
N PRO A 79 3.32 7.53 32.17
CA PRO A 79 4.74 7.44 32.48
C PRO A 79 5.61 8.24 31.50
N ARG A 80 6.72 8.78 32.01
CA ARG A 80 7.62 9.65 31.22
C ARG A 80 8.43 8.91 30.15
N ASN A 81 8.75 7.65 30.40
CA ASN A 81 9.58 6.80 29.54
C ASN A 81 8.91 5.42 29.47
N VAL A 82 8.84 4.87 28.27
CA VAL A 82 8.30 3.53 27.96
C VAL A 82 9.07 2.94 26.79
N ASP A 83 8.99 1.63 26.60
CA ASP A 83 9.61 0.98 25.45
C ASP A 83 8.78 1.25 24.18
N ASN A 84 7.55 0.75 24.12
CA ASN A 84 6.56 1.12 23.10
C ASN A 84 5.40 1.92 23.72
N PHE A 85 4.80 2.83 22.94
CA PHE A 85 3.67 3.63 23.37
C PHE A 85 2.53 3.60 22.35
N ASP A 86 1.36 3.17 22.80
CA ASP A 86 0.18 3.07 21.95
C ASP A 86 -1.01 3.82 22.58
N CYS A 87 -1.39 4.93 21.95
CA CYS A 87 -2.56 5.74 22.28
C CYS A 87 -3.57 5.81 21.12
N SER A 88 -3.52 4.85 20.20
CA SER A 88 -4.41 4.77 19.04
C SER A 88 -5.90 4.76 19.40
N HIS A 89 -6.76 5.11 18.44
CA HIS A 89 -8.22 4.99 18.59
C HIS A 89 -8.78 5.69 19.84
N ASN A 90 -8.46 6.97 19.99
CA ASN A 90 -8.93 7.85 21.06
C ASN A 90 -9.53 9.15 20.49
N GLN A 91 -9.69 10.18 21.33
CA GLN A 91 -10.22 11.49 20.92
C GLN A 91 -9.20 12.61 21.20
N LEU A 92 -7.90 12.30 21.06
CA LEU A 92 -6.81 13.21 21.41
C LEU A 92 -6.72 14.37 20.40
N PRO A 93 -6.78 15.63 20.83
CA PRO A 93 -6.57 16.79 19.97
C PRO A 93 -5.09 17.17 19.81
N SER A 94 -4.24 16.78 20.77
CA SER A 94 -2.78 16.94 20.74
C SER A 94 -2.12 15.76 21.46
N LEU A 95 -0.80 15.63 21.31
CA LEU A 95 0.03 14.67 22.04
C LEU A 95 0.67 15.30 23.28
N ASP A 96 0.12 16.40 23.78
CA ASP A 96 0.62 17.02 25.00
C ASP A 96 0.50 16.05 26.17
N GLY A 97 1.61 15.82 26.86
CA GLY A 97 1.70 14.83 27.93
C GLY A 97 2.22 13.46 27.49
N ALA A 98 2.41 13.20 26.18
CA ALA A 98 3.05 11.99 25.67
C ALA A 98 4.45 11.72 26.29
N PRO A 99 4.97 10.48 26.23
CA PRO A 99 6.25 10.16 26.83
C PRO A 99 7.35 11.02 26.20
N LYS A 100 8.40 11.31 26.97
CA LYS A 100 9.51 12.14 26.46
C LYS A 100 10.44 11.36 25.54
N GLU A 101 10.59 10.07 25.80
CA GLU A 101 11.41 9.14 25.05
C GLU A 101 10.65 7.82 24.88
N VAL A 102 10.68 7.29 23.65
CA VAL A 102 10.10 5.98 23.29
C VAL A 102 11.18 5.21 22.53
N GLN A 103 11.47 4.00 23.01
CA GLN A 103 12.58 3.21 22.50
C GLN A 103 12.23 2.38 21.28
N GLY A 104 10.97 1.99 21.13
CA GLY A 104 10.42 1.25 20.00
C GLY A 104 9.41 2.12 19.27
N ASP A 105 8.20 1.61 19.16
CA ASP A 105 7.10 2.11 18.33
C ASP A 105 6.24 3.13 19.07
N PHE A 106 5.70 4.09 18.31
CA PHE A 106 4.78 5.12 18.77
C PHE A 106 3.54 5.16 17.88
N ASP A 107 2.43 4.66 18.42
CA ASP A 107 1.16 4.58 17.71
C ASP A 107 0.17 5.61 18.26
N CYS A 108 -0.22 6.56 17.42
CA CYS A 108 -1.20 7.60 17.74
C CYS A 108 -2.28 7.75 16.65
N ASN A 109 -2.42 6.72 15.82
CA ASN A 109 -3.40 6.70 14.74
C ASN A 109 -4.84 6.84 15.24
N ASN A 110 -5.75 7.21 14.33
CA ASN A 110 -7.19 7.28 14.60
C ASN A 110 -7.55 8.16 15.82
N ASN A 111 -7.03 9.38 15.84
CA ASN A 111 -7.31 10.41 16.85
C ASN A 111 -7.88 11.68 16.17
N LEU A 112 -7.82 12.83 16.85
CA LEU A 112 -8.29 14.12 16.33
C LEU A 112 -7.13 15.11 16.15
N LEU A 113 -5.90 14.61 15.98
CA LEU A 113 -4.69 15.42 15.93
C LEU A 113 -4.69 16.32 14.69
N THR A 114 -4.36 17.60 14.87
CA THR A 114 -4.16 18.56 13.76
C THR A 114 -2.69 18.85 13.48
N SER A 115 -1.81 18.50 14.41
CA SER A 115 -0.35 18.49 14.29
C SER A 115 0.22 17.41 15.21
N LEU A 116 1.49 17.05 15.03
CA LEU A 116 2.22 16.15 15.95
C LEU A 116 2.84 16.88 17.15
N THR A 117 2.31 18.06 17.51
CA THR A 117 2.81 18.79 18.69
C THR A 117 2.67 17.92 19.94
N GLY A 118 3.79 17.74 20.65
CA GLY A 118 3.89 16.90 21.85
C GLY A 118 4.50 15.52 21.60
N ILE A 119 4.69 15.09 20.34
CA ILE A 119 5.32 13.81 20.01
C ILE A 119 6.77 13.74 20.56
N PRO A 120 7.24 12.56 21.01
CA PRO A 120 8.64 12.38 21.37
C PRO A 120 9.57 12.74 20.19
N LYS A 121 10.66 13.45 20.49
CA LYS A 121 11.62 13.89 19.46
C LYS A 121 12.53 12.77 18.92
N ARG A 122 12.57 11.63 19.60
CA ARG A 122 13.41 10.47 19.27
C ARG A 122 12.56 9.22 19.45
N ILE A 123 12.31 8.53 18.35
CA ILE A 123 11.58 7.26 18.28
C ILE A 123 12.45 6.34 17.43
N LYS A 124 12.85 5.18 17.97
CA LYS A 124 13.76 4.27 17.23
C LYS A 124 13.01 3.20 16.43
N GLY A 125 11.76 2.93 16.77
CA GLY A 125 10.89 2.05 15.99
C GLY A 125 10.05 2.83 15.00
N ASN A 126 8.82 2.37 14.84
CA ASN A 126 7.83 2.88 13.90
C ASN A 126 7.05 4.06 14.50
N VAL A 127 6.50 4.90 13.62
CA VAL A 127 5.55 5.96 13.98
C VAL A 127 4.33 5.85 13.10
N ASP A 128 3.18 5.55 13.71
CA ASP A 128 1.89 5.58 13.04
C ASP A 128 1.04 6.75 13.57
N CYS A 129 0.81 7.73 12.70
CA CYS A 129 -0.09 8.86 12.93
C CYS A 129 -1.25 8.93 11.92
N SER A 130 -1.55 7.81 11.27
CA SER A 130 -2.61 7.71 10.26
C SER A 130 -4.01 8.00 10.83
N GLY A 131 -4.98 8.30 9.96
CA GLY A 131 -6.38 8.47 10.36
C GLY A 131 -6.64 9.65 11.31
N ASN A 132 -5.90 10.75 11.13
CA ASN A 132 -6.00 11.96 11.95
C ASN A 132 -6.54 13.14 11.12
N LYS A 133 -6.30 14.37 11.58
CA LYS A 133 -6.65 15.62 10.87
C LYS A 133 -5.41 16.48 10.65
N LEU A 134 -4.25 15.85 10.51
CA LEU A 134 -2.97 16.54 10.37
C LEU A 134 -2.97 17.39 9.11
N ILE A 135 -2.57 18.65 9.27
CA ILE A 135 -2.38 19.59 8.15
C ILE A 135 -0.90 19.92 7.90
N THR A 136 -0.01 19.50 8.81
CA THR A 136 1.43 19.73 8.75
C THR A 136 2.20 18.64 9.50
N LEU A 137 3.45 18.39 9.08
CA LEU A 137 4.41 17.51 9.74
C LEU A 137 5.54 18.29 10.42
N GLU A 138 5.48 19.61 10.56
CA GLU A 138 6.56 20.43 11.18
C GLU A 138 7.01 19.96 12.57
N ALA A 139 6.12 19.32 13.33
CA ALA A 139 6.39 18.80 14.67
C ALA A 139 6.82 17.31 14.68
N ALA A 140 6.87 16.65 13.52
CA ALA A 140 7.26 15.25 13.41
C ALA A 140 8.69 15.02 13.91
N PRO A 141 9.01 13.81 14.40
CA PRO A 141 10.38 13.45 14.72
C PRO A 141 11.24 13.46 13.44
N HIS A 142 12.31 14.25 13.42
CA HIS A 142 13.23 14.30 12.26
C HIS A 142 13.96 12.98 12.00
N LYS A 143 14.04 12.09 13.00
CA LYS A 143 14.67 10.78 12.89
C LYS A 143 13.78 9.71 13.47
N VAL A 144 13.35 8.80 12.60
CA VAL A 144 12.57 7.60 12.88
C VAL A 144 13.43 6.41 12.45
N GLY A 145 13.51 5.37 13.27
CA GLY A 145 14.39 4.23 12.97
C GLY A 145 13.72 3.12 12.16
N GLY A 146 12.38 3.13 12.11
CA GLY A 146 11.57 2.23 11.30
C GLY A 146 10.68 2.99 10.32
N ASP A 147 9.41 2.61 10.29
CA ASP A 147 8.41 3.08 9.34
C ASP A 147 7.76 4.38 9.82
N PHE A 148 7.32 5.22 8.89
CA PHE A 148 6.55 6.42 9.19
C PHE A 148 5.26 6.44 8.34
N SER A 149 4.12 6.28 9.00
CA SER A 149 2.81 6.40 8.38
C SER A 149 2.10 7.67 8.82
N CYS A 150 1.72 8.49 7.85
CA CYS A 150 0.88 9.67 8.00
C CYS A 150 -0.33 9.64 7.06
N SER A 151 -0.75 8.45 6.62
CA SER A 151 -1.90 8.27 5.73
C SER A 151 -3.22 8.71 6.34
N ASP A 152 -4.24 8.90 5.49
CA ASP A 152 -5.59 9.30 5.92
C ASP A 152 -5.59 10.58 6.78
N ASN A 153 -4.99 11.64 6.24
CA ASN A 153 -4.87 12.95 6.88
C ASN A 153 -5.30 14.08 5.92
N GLN A 154 -4.95 15.32 6.24
CA GLN A 154 -5.29 16.51 5.45
C GLN A 154 -4.02 17.28 5.01
N LEU A 155 -2.90 16.57 4.85
CA LEU A 155 -1.62 17.15 4.49
C LEU A 155 -1.66 17.69 3.06
N THR A 156 -1.13 18.89 2.86
CA THR A 156 -0.96 19.51 1.53
C THR A 156 0.51 19.60 1.10
N SER A 157 1.43 19.35 2.04
CA SER A 157 2.88 19.32 1.86
C SER A 157 3.48 18.26 2.80
N LEU A 158 4.66 17.73 2.46
CA LEU A 158 5.45 16.84 3.31
C LEU A 158 6.50 17.58 4.14
N GLU A 159 6.57 18.92 4.06
CA GLU A 159 7.49 19.73 4.87
C GLU A 159 7.42 19.35 6.37
N GLY A 160 8.58 19.04 6.94
CA GLY A 160 8.74 18.58 8.32
C GLY A 160 8.78 17.06 8.49
N SER A 161 8.56 16.28 7.42
CA SER A 161 8.69 14.82 7.47
C SER A 161 10.09 14.35 7.91
N PRO A 162 10.23 13.12 8.42
CA PRO A 162 11.54 12.55 8.71
C PRO A 162 12.36 12.40 7.42
N ASN A 163 13.68 12.64 7.48
CA ASN A 163 14.53 12.59 6.29
C ASN A 163 14.90 11.17 5.83
N GLU A 164 14.98 10.23 6.78
CA GLU A 164 15.37 8.83 6.56
C GLU A 164 14.35 7.94 7.27
N VAL A 165 13.78 6.99 6.54
CA VAL A 165 12.82 5.99 7.05
C VAL A 165 13.02 4.64 6.36
N ILE A 166 12.47 3.57 6.93
CA ILE A 166 12.37 2.29 6.23
C ILE A 166 11.24 2.39 5.23
N ASP A 167 9.99 2.41 5.69
CA ASP A 167 8.80 2.64 4.86
C ASP A 167 8.21 4.05 5.10
N PHE A 168 7.64 4.65 4.05
CA PHE A 168 6.95 5.93 4.12
C PHE A 168 5.57 5.85 3.47
N ASP A 169 4.52 5.99 4.28
CA ASP A 169 3.14 6.03 3.81
C ASP A 169 2.54 7.41 4.02
N CYS A 170 2.33 8.15 2.93
CA CYS A 170 1.63 9.43 2.89
C CYS A 170 0.36 9.37 2.02
N SER A 171 -0.19 8.16 1.82
CA SER A 171 -1.38 7.94 1.03
C SER A 171 -2.62 8.64 1.63
N HIS A 172 -3.67 8.81 0.82
CA HIS A 172 -4.95 9.37 1.30
C HIS A 172 -4.81 10.76 1.98
N ASN A 173 -4.11 11.67 1.31
CA ASN A 173 -3.92 13.05 1.74
C ASN A 173 -4.35 14.04 0.64
N GLN A 174 -3.92 15.30 0.75
CA GLN A 174 -4.22 16.36 -0.20
C GLN A 174 -2.95 16.93 -0.85
N LEU A 175 -1.89 16.11 -0.96
CA LEU A 175 -0.58 16.52 -1.46
C LEU A 175 -0.63 16.90 -2.94
N ILE A 176 0.03 18.01 -3.29
CA ILE A 176 0.18 18.50 -4.67
C ILE A 176 1.58 18.28 -5.25
N SER A 177 2.58 18.11 -4.38
CA SER A 177 3.93 17.62 -4.66
C SER A 177 4.42 16.77 -3.50
N LEU A 178 5.53 16.06 -3.70
CA LEU A 178 6.22 15.28 -2.67
C LEU A 178 7.41 16.04 -2.07
N ASP A 179 7.55 17.34 -2.38
CA ASP A 179 8.62 18.16 -1.84
C ASP A 179 8.57 18.19 -0.31
N GLY A 180 9.74 18.07 0.32
CA GLY A 180 9.84 17.99 1.78
C GLY A 180 9.65 16.58 2.35
N GLY A 181 9.39 15.57 1.49
CA GLY A 181 9.40 14.15 1.86
C GLY A 181 10.80 13.61 2.22
N PRO A 182 10.89 12.33 2.64
CA PRO A 182 12.17 11.69 2.94
C PRO A 182 13.09 11.62 1.71
N GLU A 183 14.39 11.83 1.92
CA GLU A 183 15.40 11.73 0.87
C GLU A 183 15.84 10.28 0.62
N GLU A 184 15.84 9.43 1.67
CA GLU A 184 16.20 8.01 1.60
C GLU A 184 15.07 7.16 2.18
N VAL A 185 14.55 6.24 1.36
CA VAL A 185 13.53 5.24 1.75
C VAL A 185 14.05 3.84 1.39
N ARG A 186 14.18 2.99 2.42
CA ARG A 186 14.82 1.67 2.30
C ARG A 186 13.85 0.51 2.10
N GLY A 187 12.56 0.77 2.18
CA GLY A 187 11.51 -0.14 1.79
C GLY A 187 10.52 0.59 0.89
N ASP A 188 9.26 0.64 1.29
CA ASP A 188 8.14 1.06 0.46
C ASP A 188 7.86 2.57 0.57
N PHE A 189 7.44 3.17 -0.54
CA PHE A 189 6.96 4.56 -0.59
C PHE A 189 5.56 4.59 -1.19
N ASP A 190 4.55 4.89 -0.37
CA ASP A 190 3.17 5.03 -0.82
C ASP A 190 2.70 6.49 -0.77
N CYS A 191 2.40 7.04 -1.95
CA CYS A 191 1.80 8.37 -2.12
C CYS A 191 0.44 8.32 -2.83
N SER A 192 -0.20 7.16 -2.82
CA SER A 192 -1.47 6.92 -3.50
C SER A 192 -2.59 7.82 -2.96
N TYR A 193 -3.60 8.07 -3.79
CA TYR A 193 -4.80 8.84 -3.41
C TYR A 193 -4.50 10.25 -2.87
N ASN A 194 -3.68 11.00 -3.60
CA ASN A 194 -3.38 12.41 -3.37
C ASN A 194 -3.85 13.28 -4.56
N GLN A 195 -3.39 14.52 -4.65
CA GLN A 195 -3.68 15.46 -5.75
C GLN A 195 -2.45 15.71 -6.64
N LEU A 196 -1.52 14.76 -6.69
CA LEU A 196 -0.28 14.88 -7.46
C LEU A 196 -0.56 14.92 -8.96
N THR A 197 0.05 15.89 -9.65
CA THR A 197 0.00 15.99 -11.13
C THR A 197 1.30 15.54 -11.80
N THR A 198 2.39 15.49 -11.03
CA THR A 198 3.71 14.94 -11.33
C THR A 198 4.26 14.27 -10.07
N LEU A 199 5.36 13.54 -10.16
CA LEU A 199 6.03 12.92 -9.02
C LEU A 199 7.18 13.76 -8.45
N ALA A 200 7.22 15.07 -8.74
CA ALA A 200 8.27 15.95 -8.23
C ALA A 200 8.38 15.89 -6.70
N GLY A 201 9.61 15.74 -6.21
CA GLY A 201 9.94 15.58 -4.79
C GLY A 201 9.97 14.13 -4.31
N ALA A 202 9.66 13.15 -5.15
CA ALA A 202 9.81 11.74 -4.80
C ALA A 202 11.30 11.39 -4.54
N PRO A 203 11.59 10.39 -3.70
CA PRO A 203 12.95 9.87 -3.56
C PRO A 203 13.46 9.31 -4.89
N ASP A 204 14.75 9.56 -5.20
CA ASP A 204 15.38 9.09 -6.43
C ASP A 204 15.53 7.55 -6.46
N PHE A 205 15.65 6.93 -5.27
CA PHE A 205 15.89 5.49 -5.11
C PHE A 205 14.92 4.92 -4.09
N VAL A 206 14.23 3.84 -4.46
CA VAL A 206 13.30 3.11 -3.59
C VAL A 206 13.64 1.63 -3.65
N VAL A 207 13.97 1.04 -2.51
CA VAL A 207 14.39 -0.37 -2.44
C VAL A 207 13.19 -1.31 -2.46
N GLY A 208 12.08 -0.92 -1.83
CA GLY A 208 10.82 -1.66 -1.89
C GLY A 208 9.97 -1.22 -3.07
N ASP A 209 8.69 -1.10 -2.80
CA ASP A 209 7.65 -0.77 -3.75
C ASP A 209 7.38 0.75 -3.78
N PHE A 210 7.04 1.28 -4.95
CA PHE A 210 6.60 2.66 -5.12
C PHE A 210 5.16 2.68 -5.65
N PHE A 211 4.24 3.18 -4.83
CA PHE A 211 2.82 3.26 -5.15
C PHE A 211 2.41 4.72 -5.31
N CYS A 212 1.83 5.06 -6.47
CA CYS A 212 1.32 6.40 -6.73
C CYS A 212 -0.10 6.43 -7.28
N ALA A 213 -0.82 5.30 -7.23
CA ALA A 213 -2.16 5.13 -7.81
C ALA A 213 -3.18 6.15 -7.28
N GLY A 214 -4.25 6.42 -8.04
CA GLY A 214 -5.34 7.31 -7.56
C GLY A 214 -5.02 8.81 -7.52
N ASN A 215 -3.87 9.23 -8.03
CA ASN A 215 -3.52 10.64 -8.26
C ASN A 215 -3.98 11.15 -9.65
N PRO A 216 -4.17 12.46 -9.87
CA PRO A 216 -4.42 13.02 -11.19
C PRO A 216 -3.12 13.20 -12.03
N LEU A 217 -2.22 12.20 -12.02
CA LEU A 217 -0.94 12.29 -12.72
C LEU A 217 -1.12 12.46 -14.23
N SER A 218 -0.41 13.44 -14.78
CA SER A 218 -0.30 13.68 -16.24
C SER A 218 1.08 13.30 -16.78
N SER A 219 2.05 13.11 -15.89
CA SER A 219 3.45 12.80 -16.18
C SER A 219 4.09 12.10 -14.98
N LEU A 220 5.01 11.18 -15.24
CA LEU A 220 5.84 10.53 -14.20
C LEU A 220 7.12 11.32 -13.89
N LYS A 221 7.31 12.49 -14.51
CA LYS A 221 8.49 13.33 -14.29
C LYS A 221 8.67 13.63 -12.79
N GLY A 222 9.90 13.50 -12.32
CA GLY A 222 10.28 13.75 -10.93
C GLY A 222 10.17 12.51 -10.04
N GLY A 223 9.64 11.39 -10.55
CA GLY A 223 9.58 10.12 -9.83
C GLY A 223 10.93 9.43 -9.69
N PRO A 224 10.95 8.28 -8.99
CA PRO A 224 12.18 7.54 -8.73
C PRO A 224 12.88 7.13 -10.02
N ILE A 225 14.22 7.14 -9.97
CA ILE A 225 15.08 6.70 -11.06
C ILE A 225 15.16 5.17 -11.07
N GLU A 226 15.25 4.56 -9.88
CA GLU A 226 15.36 3.12 -9.66
C GLU A 226 14.38 2.67 -8.57
N VAL A 227 13.64 1.60 -8.86
CA VAL A 227 12.75 0.95 -7.90
C VAL A 227 13.06 -0.54 -7.89
N TYR A 228 13.53 -1.09 -6.77
CA TYR A 228 13.95 -2.49 -6.73
C TYR A 228 12.78 -3.47 -6.49
N GLY A 229 11.65 -2.99 -5.97
CA GLY A 229 10.39 -3.69 -5.91
C GLY A 229 9.45 -3.39 -7.08
N ASN A 230 8.18 -3.17 -6.77
CA ASN A 230 7.09 -2.91 -7.70
C ASN A 230 6.92 -1.40 -7.92
N PHE A 231 6.50 -1.03 -9.13
CA PHE A 231 6.14 0.35 -9.46
C PHE A 231 4.69 0.39 -9.97
N ASP A 232 3.80 1.00 -9.19
CA ASP A 232 2.39 1.14 -9.55
C ASP A 232 2.01 2.59 -9.88
N CYS A 233 1.84 2.84 -11.18
CA CYS A 233 1.28 4.08 -11.75
C CYS A 233 -0.06 3.84 -12.47
N SER A 234 -0.87 2.92 -11.93
CA SER A 234 -2.17 2.61 -12.50
C SER A 234 -3.25 3.65 -12.17
N ASN A 235 -4.29 3.66 -13.00
CA ASN A 235 -5.52 4.45 -12.79
C ASN A 235 -5.28 5.97 -12.75
N HIS A 236 -4.54 6.49 -13.73
CA HIS A 236 -4.33 7.92 -13.94
C HIS A 236 -4.85 8.38 -15.32
N ASN A 237 -4.44 9.58 -15.74
CA ASN A 237 -4.69 10.10 -17.09
C ASN A 237 -3.39 10.14 -17.92
N LEU A 238 -2.45 9.22 -17.67
CA LEU A 238 -1.17 9.22 -18.38
C LEU A 238 -1.37 8.92 -19.87
N THR A 239 -0.75 9.74 -20.70
CA THR A 239 -0.69 9.55 -22.17
C THR A 239 0.69 9.06 -22.63
N SER A 240 1.67 9.08 -21.74
CA SER A 240 3.04 8.63 -21.95
C SER A 240 3.65 8.17 -20.63
N LEU A 241 4.55 7.18 -20.70
CA LEU A 241 5.37 6.72 -19.58
C LEU A 241 6.73 7.45 -19.51
N LYS A 242 6.88 8.58 -20.19
CA LYS A 242 8.09 9.40 -20.08
C LYS A 242 8.28 9.83 -18.62
N GLY A 243 9.45 9.52 -18.07
CA GLY A 243 9.79 9.81 -16.68
C GLY A 243 9.52 8.64 -15.72
N ALA A 244 9.05 7.49 -16.21
CA ALA A 244 9.06 6.27 -15.42
C ALA A 244 10.51 5.90 -15.00
N PRO A 245 10.67 5.08 -13.95
CA PRO A 245 11.97 4.57 -13.54
C PRO A 245 12.69 3.86 -14.68
N LYS A 246 14.02 3.92 -14.66
CA LYS A 246 14.84 3.20 -15.65
C LYS A 246 14.93 1.71 -15.31
N GLU A 247 14.88 1.39 -14.03
CA GLU A 247 14.96 0.05 -13.49
C GLU A 247 13.78 -0.20 -12.55
N VAL A 248 13.07 -1.30 -12.78
CA VAL A 248 12.02 -1.83 -11.91
C VAL A 248 12.26 -3.32 -11.71
N GLY A 249 12.63 -3.72 -10.49
CA GLY A 249 13.03 -5.09 -10.19
C GLY A 249 11.86 -6.09 -10.19
N GLY A 250 10.68 -5.62 -9.81
CA GLY A 250 9.45 -6.40 -9.69
C GLY A 250 8.42 -6.10 -10.77
N TYR A 251 7.19 -5.84 -10.35
CA TYR A 251 6.03 -5.62 -11.18
C TYR A 251 5.91 -4.15 -11.61
N PHE A 252 5.72 -3.92 -12.91
CA PHE A 252 5.41 -2.60 -13.45
C PHE A 252 3.92 -2.53 -13.84
N ASN A 253 3.14 -1.79 -13.06
CA ASN A 253 1.72 -1.58 -13.30
C ASN A 253 1.47 -0.18 -13.89
N CYS A 254 1.05 -0.13 -15.15
CA CYS A 254 0.61 1.10 -15.82
C CYS A 254 -0.83 0.98 -16.35
N SER A 255 -1.62 0.09 -15.76
CA SER A 255 -2.98 -0.20 -16.19
C SER A 255 -3.94 0.97 -15.95
N GLY A 256 -5.07 1.01 -16.68
CA GLY A 256 -6.12 2.01 -16.46
C GLY A 256 -5.69 3.44 -16.81
N ASN A 257 -4.93 3.62 -17.89
CA ASN A 257 -4.43 4.91 -18.36
C ASN A 257 -4.93 5.23 -19.78
N ARG A 258 -4.35 6.24 -20.44
CA ARG A 258 -4.67 6.63 -21.83
C ARG A 258 -3.47 6.43 -22.75
N LEU A 259 -2.64 5.43 -22.49
CA LEU A 259 -1.41 5.16 -23.22
C LEU A 259 -1.72 4.65 -24.63
N THR A 260 -1.05 5.21 -25.63
CA THR A 260 -1.10 4.73 -27.03
C THR A 260 0.16 3.96 -27.45
N SER A 261 1.22 4.05 -26.65
CA SER A 261 2.45 3.27 -26.75
C SER A 261 3.04 3.04 -25.35
N LEU A 262 3.94 2.09 -25.21
CA LEU A 262 4.68 1.80 -23.99
C LEU A 262 6.05 2.51 -23.94
N LYS A 263 6.31 3.45 -24.85
CA LYS A 263 7.56 4.22 -24.83
C LYS A 263 7.75 4.91 -23.48
N GLY A 264 8.88 4.60 -22.85
CA GLY A 264 9.25 5.09 -21.53
C GLY A 264 9.23 4.02 -20.44
N THR A 265 8.70 2.81 -20.69
CA THR A 265 8.84 1.70 -19.74
C THR A 265 10.31 1.36 -19.48
N PRO A 266 10.63 0.77 -18.31
CA PRO A 266 11.90 0.12 -18.05
C PRO A 266 12.24 -0.92 -19.13
N GLN A 267 13.54 -1.17 -19.36
CA GLN A 267 13.99 -2.13 -20.38
C GLN A 267 13.75 -3.59 -19.95
N GLU A 268 13.87 -3.86 -18.66
CA GLU A 268 13.56 -5.15 -18.05
C GLU A 268 12.59 -4.94 -16.88
N VAL A 269 11.62 -5.84 -16.76
CA VAL A 269 10.68 -5.88 -15.62
C VAL A 269 10.41 -7.33 -15.24
N GLY A 270 10.05 -7.56 -13.97
CA GLY A 270 9.52 -8.83 -13.49
C GLY A 270 8.21 -9.16 -14.22
N ASP A 271 7.17 -8.40 -13.90
CA ASP A 271 5.83 -8.51 -14.50
C ASP A 271 5.43 -7.18 -15.15
N LEU A 272 4.55 -7.23 -16.15
CA LEU A 272 4.01 -6.05 -16.81
C LEU A 272 2.49 -6.11 -16.90
N ASN A 273 1.83 -5.09 -16.37
CA ASN A 273 0.41 -4.84 -16.63
C ASN A 273 0.24 -3.49 -17.31
N CYS A 274 -0.21 -3.52 -18.56
CA CYS A 274 -0.60 -2.35 -19.35
C CYS A 274 -2.06 -2.44 -19.80
N SER A 275 -2.88 -3.22 -19.08
CA SER A 275 -4.29 -3.41 -19.40
C SER A 275 -5.08 -2.09 -19.34
N ASN A 276 -6.24 -2.06 -19.99
CA ASN A 276 -7.18 -0.93 -19.96
C ASN A 276 -6.49 0.39 -20.38
N ASN A 277 -5.92 0.38 -21.58
CA ASN A 277 -5.25 1.52 -22.22
C ASN A 277 -5.76 1.68 -23.67
N GLN A 278 -5.07 2.48 -24.49
CA GLN A 278 -5.41 2.73 -25.90
C GLN A 278 -4.32 2.21 -26.84
N LEU A 279 -3.62 1.14 -26.44
CA LEU A 279 -2.51 0.58 -27.21
C LEU A 279 -3.02 -0.04 -28.51
N THR A 280 -2.41 0.32 -29.63
CA THR A 280 -2.67 -0.27 -30.96
C THR A 280 -1.55 -1.17 -31.44
N SER A 281 -0.39 -1.09 -30.79
CA SER A 281 0.78 -1.92 -31.03
C SER A 281 1.64 -2.02 -29.75
N PHE A 282 2.64 -2.90 -29.76
CA PHE A 282 3.64 -3.03 -28.68
C PHE A 282 4.85 -2.09 -28.86
N ASP A 283 4.64 -0.90 -29.42
CA ASP A 283 5.70 0.10 -29.55
C ASP A 283 6.21 0.52 -28.16
N GLY A 284 7.50 0.31 -27.89
CA GLY A 284 8.13 0.61 -26.60
C GLY A 284 7.94 -0.44 -25.50
N VAL A 285 7.41 -1.62 -25.79
CA VAL A 285 7.35 -2.72 -24.80
C VAL A 285 8.75 -3.07 -24.25
N PRO A 286 8.90 -3.45 -22.97
CA PRO A 286 10.19 -3.92 -22.44
C PRO A 286 10.77 -5.08 -23.24
N ASP A 287 12.10 -5.07 -23.40
CA ASP A 287 12.84 -6.14 -24.09
C ASP A 287 12.72 -7.49 -23.37
N LYS A 288 12.55 -7.43 -22.04
CA LYS A 288 12.44 -8.61 -21.19
C LYS A 288 11.37 -8.42 -20.11
N ILE A 289 10.37 -9.28 -20.20
CA ILE A 289 9.34 -9.46 -19.17
C ILE A 289 9.53 -10.86 -18.60
N GLN A 290 9.79 -10.96 -17.30
CA GLN A 290 10.23 -12.22 -16.68
C GLN A 290 9.10 -13.15 -16.28
N GLY A 291 7.92 -12.64 -15.92
CA GLY A 291 6.78 -13.41 -15.43
C GLY A 291 5.52 -13.16 -16.25
N HIS A 292 4.53 -12.49 -15.65
CA HIS A 292 3.20 -12.22 -16.18
C HIS A 292 3.20 -11.01 -17.12
N PHE A 293 2.39 -11.08 -18.17
CA PHE A 293 2.18 -9.96 -19.09
C PHE A 293 0.69 -9.82 -19.41
N ASP A 294 0.08 -8.76 -18.86
CA ASP A 294 -1.29 -8.37 -19.13
C ASP A 294 -1.35 -7.13 -20.03
N CYS A 295 -1.92 -7.30 -21.22
CA CYS A 295 -2.23 -6.25 -22.18
C CYS A 295 -3.72 -6.22 -22.56
N SER A 296 -4.59 -6.74 -21.70
CA SER A 296 -6.03 -6.82 -21.94
C SER A 296 -6.71 -5.46 -22.01
N GLY A 297 -7.90 -5.36 -22.61
CA GLY A 297 -8.66 -4.11 -22.64
C GLY A 297 -7.95 -3.00 -23.42
N ASN A 298 -7.42 -3.30 -24.60
CA ASN A 298 -6.70 -2.36 -25.46
C ASN A 298 -7.30 -2.37 -26.88
N LEU A 299 -6.64 -1.70 -27.83
CA LEU A 299 -7.05 -1.60 -29.24
C LEU A 299 -6.11 -2.39 -30.16
N LEU A 300 -5.49 -3.46 -29.65
CA LEU A 300 -4.49 -4.23 -30.40
C LEU A 300 -5.16 -5.04 -31.50
N THR A 301 -4.61 -4.96 -32.71
CA THR A 301 -5.05 -5.76 -33.88
C THR A 301 -4.10 -6.92 -34.21
N THR A 302 -2.91 -6.92 -33.60
CA THR A 302 -1.91 -7.98 -33.71
C THR A 302 -1.09 -8.08 -32.43
N LEU A 303 -0.54 -9.26 -32.17
CA LEU A 303 0.39 -9.49 -31.06
C LEU A 303 1.86 -9.33 -31.46
N LYS A 304 2.13 -8.82 -32.66
CA LYS A 304 3.50 -8.58 -33.14
C LYS A 304 4.23 -7.60 -32.21
N GLY A 305 5.39 -8.03 -31.71
CA GLY A 305 6.22 -7.25 -30.79
C GLY A 305 6.22 -7.81 -29.37
N THR A 306 5.30 -8.73 -29.04
CA THR A 306 5.32 -9.43 -27.75
C THR A 306 6.57 -10.30 -27.57
N PRO A 307 6.98 -10.58 -26.32
CA PRO A 307 8.07 -11.50 -26.03
C PRO A 307 7.82 -12.89 -26.65
N LYS A 308 8.87 -13.50 -27.22
CA LYS A 308 8.77 -14.85 -27.82
C LYS A 308 8.37 -15.94 -26.82
N LYS A 309 8.63 -15.71 -25.53
CA LYS A 309 8.32 -16.63 -24.42
C LYS A 309 7.85 -15.81 -23.23
N VAL A 310 6.79 -16.25 -22.57
CA VAL A 310 6.27 -15.68 -21.31
C VAL A 310 6.34 -16.76 -20.24
N LYS A 311 6.93 -16.45 -19.07
CA LYS A 311 7.11 -17.46 -18.01
C LYS A 311 5.94 -17.53 -17.03
N GLY A 312 5.13 -16.49 -16.91
CA GLY A 312 3.86 -16.48 -16.21
C GLY A 312 2.70 -16.60 -17.18
N ASP A 313 1.64 -15.86 -16.87
CA ASP A 313 0.43 -15.76 -17.68
C ASP A 313 0.59 -14.70 -18.78
N PHE A 314 -0.13 -14.91 -19.88
CA PHE A 314 -0.25 -13.93 -20.95
C PHE A 314 -1.72 -13.63 -21.20
N ASN A 315 -2.13 -12.42 -20.85
CA ASN A 315 -3.51 -11.96 -21.00
C ASN A 315 -3.60 -10.89 -22.10
N CYS A 316 -4.24 -11.24 -23.21
CA CYS A 316 -4.54 -10.33 -24.32
C CYS A 316 -6.06 -10.23 -24.59
N ALA A 317 -6.87 -10.52 -23.57
CA ALA A 317 -8.33 -10.45 -23.69
C ALA A 317 -8.82 -9.04 -24.06
N ASN A 318 -10.05 -8.94 -24.57
CA ASN A 318 -10.73 -7.66 -24.81
C ASN A 318 -9.90 -6.70 -25.68
N ASN A 319 -9.53 -7.16 -26.88
CA ASN A 319 -8.77 -6.41 -27.88
C ASN A 319 -9.48 -6.51 -29.25
N GLN A 320 -8.81 -6.09 -30.33
CA GLN A 320 -9.33 -6.14 -31.70
C GLN A 320 -8.60 -7.19 -32.55
N LEU A 321 -8.14 -8.28 -31.94
CA LEU A 321 -7.37 -9.32 -32.63
C LEU A 321 -8.27 -10.14 -33.56
N ALA A 322 -7.91 -10.20 -34.85
CA ALA A 322 -8.57 -11.08 -35.82
C ALA A 322 -7.93 -12.48 -35.90
N SER A 323 -6.70 -12.61 -35.39
CA SER A 323 -5.94 -13.86 -35.29
C SER A 323 -4.94 -13.76 -34.14
N LEU A 324 -4.32 -14.88 -33.75
CA LEU A 324 -3.24 -14.91 -32.76
C LEU A 324 -1.86 -14.65 -33.37
N LYS A 325 -1.80 -14.04 -34.55
CA LYS A 325 -0.54 -13.72 -35.24
C LYS A 325 0.33 -12.79 -34.40
N GLY A 326 1.58 -13.20 -34.20
CA GLY A 326 2.57 -12.49 -33.39
C GLY A 326 2.57 -12.88 -31.91
N SER A 327 1.67 -13.76 -31.46
CA SER A 327 1.64 -14.29 -30.09
C SER A 327 2.99 -14.88 -29.64
N PRO A 328 3.25 -14.94 -28.33
CA PRO A 328 4.37 -15.69 -27.78
C PRO A 328 4.33 -17.15 -28.27
N LYS A 329 5.49 -17.72 -28.61
CA LYS A 329 5.56 -19.14 -29.04
C LYS A 329 5.23 -20.10 -27.90
N LYS A 330 5.54 -19.69 -26.67
CA LYS A 330 5.34 -20.48 -25.46
C LYS A 330 4.93 -19.58 -24.31
N VAL A 331 3.83 -19.96 -23.66
CA VAL A 331 3.38 -19.40 -22.38
C VAL A 331 3.44 -20.52 -21.36
N LYS A 332 4.07 -20.29 -20.21
CA LYS A 332 4.20 -21.31 -19.17
C LYS A 332 2.96 -21.35 -18.25
N GLY A 333 2.35 -20.20 -17.97
CA GLY A 333 1.08 -20.11 -17.26
C GLY A 333 -0.11 -20.18 -18.21
N ASN A 334 -1.15 -19.44 -17.87
CA ASN A 334 -2.40 -19.32 -18.60
C ASN A 334 -2.26 -18.40 -19.82
N PHE A 335 -3.02 -18.69 -20.87
CA PHE A 335 -3.14 -17.85 -22.05
C PHE A 335 -4.60 -17.44 -22.20
N ASN A 336 -4.89 -16.14 -22.09
CA ASN A 336 -6.23 -15.60 -22.25
C ASN A 336 -6.33 -14.69 -23.48
N CYS A 337 -7.15 -15.10 -24.45
CA CYS A 337 -7.49 -14.31 -25.64
C CYS A 337 -9.00 -14.09 -25.79
N SER A 338 -9.76 -14.12 -24.69
CA SER A 338 -11.20 -13.92 -24.72
C SER A 338 -11.60 -12.52 -25.22
N GLY A 339 -12.86 -12.35 -25.63
CA GLY A 339 -13.39 -11.02 -25.96
C GLY A 339 -12.71 -10.35 -27.17
N ASN A 340 -12.26 -11.13 -28.15
CA ASN A 340 -11.64 -10.63 -29.38
C ASN A 340 -12.48 -11.00 -30.62
N PRO A 341 -12.37 -10.27 -31.74
CA PRO A 341 -13.00 -10.66 -32.99
C PRO A 341 -12.20 -11.74 -33.76
N LEU A 342 -11.75 -12.80 -33.07
CA LEU A 342 -10.93 -13.85 -33.69
C LEU A 342 -11.72 -14.62 -34.77
N ALA A 343 -11.21 -14.59 -35.99
CA ALA A 343 -11.69 -15.43 -37.10
C ALA A 343 -10.92 -16.76 -37.21
N THR A 344 -9.73 -16.83 -36.60
CA THR A 344 -8.85 -18.00 -36.62
C THR A 344 -7.91 -17.98 -35.43
N LEU A 345 -7.44 -19.17 -35.01
CA LEU A 345 -6.38 -19.32 -34.03
C LEU A 345 -4.97 -19.28 -34.67
N ASP A 346 -4.87 -19.01 -35.97
CA ASP A 346 -3.59 -18.87 -36.66
C ASP A 346 -2.67 -17.91 -35.90
N GLY A 347 -1.48 -18.40 -35.58
CA GLY A 347 -0.63 -17.79 -34.58
C GLY A 347 0.73 -18.46 -34.43
N ALA A 348 1.61 -17.77 -33.72
CA ALA A 348 2.93 -18.28 -33.37
C ALA A 348 2.91 -19.16 -32.10
N LEU A 349 1.82 -19.12 -31.32
CA LEU A 349 1.64 -19.91 -30.11
C LEU A 349 1.65 -21.41 -30.41
N LYS A 350 2.49 -22.15 -29.68
CA LYS A 350 2.63 -23.62 -29.83
C LYS A 350 2.44 -24.37 -28.53
N LYS A 351 2.63 -23.72 -27.38
CA LYS A 351 2.55 -24.37 -26.08
C LYS A 351 2.04 -23.43 -25.00
N VAL A 352 1.03 -23.88 -24.28
CA VAL A 352 0.50 -23.27 -23.06
C VAL A 352 0.65 -24.27 -21.91
N GLY A 353 1.26 -23.82 -20.81
CA GLY A 353 1.54 -24.68 -19.66
C GLY A 353 0.42 -24.72 -18.61
N GLY A 354 -0.43 -23.69 -18.57
CA GLY A 354 -1.68 -23.64 -17.79
C GLY A 354 -2.90 -23.79 -18.70
N ASP A 355 -3.95 -23.04 -18.38
CA ASP A 355 -5.23 -23.03 -19.06
C ASP A 355 -5.20 -22.15 -20.32
N PHE A 356 -6.00 -22.53 -21.32
CA PHE A 356 -6.25 -21.74 -22.53
C PHE A 356 -7.67 -21.20 -22.47
N ILE A 357 -7.80 -19.88 -22.31
CA ILE A 357 -9.08 -19.19 -22.16
C ILE A 357 -9.41 -18.46 -23.47
N CYS A 358 -10.51 -18.85 -24.12
CA CYS A 358 -10.86 -18.39 -25.48
C CYS A 358 -12.36 -18.11 -25.69
N GLY A 359 -13.08 -17.71 -24.65
CA GLY A 359 -14.50 -17.38 -24.80
C GLY A 359 -14.77 -16.00 -25.39
N GLU A 360 -16.05 -15.70 -25.67
CA GLU A 360 -16.51 -14.37 -26.12
C GLU A 360 -15.84 -13.88 -27.41
N ASN A 361 -15.44 -14.80 -28.30
CA ASN A 361 -14.93 -14.45 -29.61
C ASN A 361 -16.04 -14.47 -30.67
N THR A 362 -15.86 -13.74 -31.78
CA THR A 362 -16.82 -13.77 -32.90
C THR A 362 -16.98 -15.16 -33.50
N THR A 363 -15.91 -15.96 -33.50
CA THR A 363 -15.93 -17.39 -33.83
C THR A 363 -15.87 -18.21 -32.54
N ILE A 364 -16.73 -19.22 -32.44
CA ILE A 364 -16.67 -20.19 -31.34
C ILE A 364 -15.60 -21.23 -31.67
N PHE A 365 -14.57 -21.31 -30.84
CA PHE A 365 -13.55 -22.36 -30.93
C PHE A 365 -13.90 -23.48 -29.96
N THR A 366 -13.71 -24.73 -30.38
CA THR A 366 -13.83 -25.90 -29.50
C THR A 366 -12.45 -26.25 -28.95
N GLU A 367 -12.40 -27.02 -27.87
CA GLU A 367 -11.14 -27.55 -27.35
C GLU A 367 -10.35 -28.30 -28.44
N GLU A 368 -11.02 -29.05 -29.31
CA GLU A 368 -10.39 -29.76 -30.43
C GLU A 368 -9.70 -28.79 -31.41
N HIS A 369 -10.34 -27.66 -31.75
CA HIS A 369 -9.73 -26.64 -32.60
C HIS A 369 -8.44 -26.10 -31.96
N VAL A 370 -8.47 -25.78 -30.66
CA VAL A 370 -7.29 -25.22 -29.99
C VAL A 370 -6.17 -26.25 -29.88
N ARG A 371 -6.51 -27.50 -29.53
CA ARG A 371 -5.52 -28.58 -29.36
C ARG A 371 -4.90 -29.04 -30.69
N ALA A 372 -5.55 -28.79 -31.82
CA ALA A 372 -4.96 -29.03 -33.14
C ALA A 372 -3.76 -28.10 -33.42
N ASP A 373 -3.82 -26.85 -32.97
CA ASP A 373 -2.80 -25.83 -33.27
C ASP A 373 -1.80 -25.58 -32.12
N CYS A 374 -2.18 -25.89 -30.88
CA CYS A 374 -1.40 -25.60 -29.68
C CYS A 374 -1.44 -26.74 -28.66
N THR A 375 -0.29 -27.12 -28.11
CA THR A 375 -0.23 -28.05 -26.96
C THR A 375 -0.62 -27.33 -25.67
N ILE A 376 -1.75 -27.70 -25.09
CA ILE A 376 -2.23 -27.18 -23.80
C ILE A 376 -2.06 -28.25 -22.73
N LYS A 377 -1.43 -27.88 -21.61
CA LYS A 377 -1.30 -28.77 -20.44
C LYS A 377 -2.49 -28.71 -19.48
N GLY A 378 -3.07 -27.53 -19.29
CA GLY A 378 -4.28 -27.34 -18.49
C GLY A 378 -5.56 -27.57 -19.28
N ASN A 379 -6.60 -26.86 -18.88
CA ASN A 379 -7.93 -26.94 -19.44
C ASN A 379 -8.11 -25.96 -20.61
N TYR A 380 -9.02 -26.30 -21.51
CA TYR A 380 -9.65 -25.30 -22.36
C TYR A 380 -10.84 -24.70 -21.62
N ILE A 381 -10.91 -23.37 -21.54
CA ILE A 381 -11.98 -22.65 -20.87
C ILE A 381 -12.65 -21.70 -21.87
N ASP A 382 -13.93 -21.93 -22.10
CA ASP A 382 -14.81 -20.99 -22.78
C ASP A 382 -15.65 -20.27 -21.72
N ILE A 383 -15.30 -19.01 -21.44
CA ILE A 383 -16.00 -18.20 -20.44
C ILE A 383 -17.46 -17.91 -20.82
N SER A 384 -17.84 -18.06 -22.09
CA SER A 384 -19.24 -17.90 -22.53
C SER A 384 -20.13 -19.10 -22.18
N LEU A 385 -19.55 -20.21 -21.69
CA LEU A 385 -20.23 -21.43 -21.28
C LEU A 385 -20.23 -21.62 -19.75
N LEU A 386 -19.70 -20.66 -18.99
CA LEU A 386 -19.75 -20.65 -17.53
C LEU A 386 -21.04 -19.94 -17.07
N PRO A 387 -21.76 -20.47 -16.06
CA PRO A 387 -23.08 -20.00 -15.64
C PRO A 387 -23.10 -18.63 -14.97
#